data_AF-A0A0N1DSV4-F1
#
_entry.id   AF-A0A0N1DSV4-F1
#
_cell.length_a   1.000
_cell.length_b   1.000
_cell.length_c   1.000
_cell.angle_alpha   90.00
_cell.angle_beta   90.00
_cell.angle_gamma   90.00
#
_symmetry.space_group_name_H-M   'P 1'
#
loop_
_entity.id
_entity.type
_entity.pdbx_description
1 polymer ?
#
loop_
_entity_poly.entity_id
_entity_poly.type
_entity_poly.pdbx_seq_one_letter_code
_entity_poly.pdbx_strand_id
1 'polypeptide(L)'
;MNTKIFFLSFIIAFSFSGFLFGQESYKTLVYEGNQKFNGKDYDKASSKYMEALKSNEKDFTAHYNLGNALYKNKKYDEAKAEFEKAQKLSQTIPDKAAALHNLGNTYMQMKEPEKAADYYKQSLKQDPYNEATRKNYGIAKLKEKENEQKKDQQNKSGKGGGGKDQQKNDDQKGDTKDQKQDQGKGQQNQGESQQGNTPDKNQNKEGKIPKDLENAILDKVSDKEKETAKRILNKNSYSMPESNEKDW
;
A
#
# COMPACT_ATOMS: atom_id res chain seq x y z
N MET A 1 22.91 -16.36 -75.44
CA MET A 1 22.44 -15.14 -74.75
C MET A 1 21.33 -15.51 -73.76
N ASN A 2 21.68 -15.55 -72.48
CA ASN A 2 20.92 -15.12 -71.29
C ASN A 2 19.45 -15.51 -71.10
N THR A 3 19.14 -16.80 -70.95
CA THR A 3 17.86 -17.27 -70.35
C THR A 3 17.92 -17.46 -68.84
N LYS A 4 19.11 -17.40 -68.21
CA LYS A 4 19.28 -17.54 -66.74
C LYS A 4 18.98 -16.26 -65.93
N ILE A 5 18.74 -15.13 -66.59
CA ILE A 5 18.52 -13.83 -65.92
C ILE A 5 17.04 -13.60 -65.55
N PHE A 6 16.10 -14.29 -66.19
CA PHE A 6 14.66 -14.11 -65.93
C PHE A 6 14.13 -14.91 -64.73
N PHE A 7 14.79 -15.99 -64.32
CA PHE A 7 14.37 -16.74 -63.11
C PHE A 7 14.86 -16.11 -61.80
N LEU A 8 15.90 -15.29 -61.85
CA LEU A 8 16.44 -14.59 -60.66
C LEU A 8 15.65 -13.31 -60.32
N SER A 9 14.83 -12.81 -61.25
CA SER A 9 14.01 -11.61 -61.06
C SER A 9 12.66 -11.90 -60.41
N PHE A 10 12.22 -13.16 -60.35
CA PHE A 10 10.92 -13.51 -59.74
C PHE A 10 11.00 -13.78 -58.23
N ILE A 11 12.18 -14.10 -57.70
CA ILE A 11 12.37 -14.42 -56.26
C ILE A 11 12.59 -13.15 -55.42
N ILE A 12 12.99 -12.02 -56.03
CA ILE A 12 13.21 -10.76 -55.32
C ILE A 12 11.88 -9.98 -55.12
N ALA A 13 10.82 -10.32 -55.86
CA ALA A 13 9.52 -9.68 -55.73
C ALA A 13 8.65 -10.22 -54.57
N PHE A 14 9.04 -11.32 -53.91
CA PHE A 14 8.22 -11.97 -52.88
C PHE A 14 8.76 -11.82 -51.44
N SER A 15 9.86 -11.11 -51.23
CA SER A 15 10.51 -10.97 -49.91
C SER A 15 10.17 -9.66 -49.18
N PHE A 16 9.30 -8.82 -49.73
CA PHE A 16 8.98 -7.50 -49.16
C PHE A 16 7.51 -7.35 -48.72
N SER A 17 6.85 -8.46 -48.40
CA SER A 17 5.61 -8.48 -47.61
C SER A 17 5.92 -8.68 -46.12
N GLY A 18 6.95 -7.99 -45.63
CA GLY A 18 7.12 -7.79 -44.20
C GLY A 18 6.00 -6.89 -43.72
N PHE A 19 5.04 -7.45 -42.98
CA PHE A 19 4.00 -6.71 -42.27
C PHE A 19 4.62 -5.52 -41.54
N LEU A 20 4.43 -4.32 -42.07
CA LEU A 20 4.62 -3.07 -41.34
C LEU A 20 3.46 -2.97 -40.33
N PHE A 21 3.54 -3.71 -39.23
CA PHE A 21 2.77 -3.33 -38.06
C PHE A 21 3.31 -1.98 -37.62
N GLY A 22 2.54 -0.91 -37.87
CA GLY A 22 2.85 0.41 -37.36
C GLY A 22 3.01 0.32 -35.85
N GLN A 23 4.22 0.59 -35.36
CA GLN A 23 4.46 0.65 -33.93
C GLN A 23 3.56 1.75 -33.36
N GLU A 24 2.58 1.39 -32.53
CA GLU A 24 1.74 2.38 -31.86
C GLU A 24 2.64 3.33 -31.06
N SER A 25 2.38 4.63 -31.19
CA SER A 25 3.21 5.63 -30.52
C SER A 25 3.11 5.45 -29.00
N TYR A 26 4.21 5.72 -28.29
CA TYR A 26 4.26 5.69 -26.82
C TYR A 26 3.06 6.41 -26.18
N LYS A 27 2.73 7.61 -26.70
CA LYS A 27 1.62 8.43 -26.20
C LYS A 27 0.27 7.75 -26.40
N THR A 28 0.06 7.13 -27.55
CA THR A 28 -1.17 6.36 -27.86
C THR A 28 -1.32 5.20 -26.89
N LEU A 29 -0.26 4.42 -26.66
CA LEU A 29 -0.27 3.28 -25.74
C LEU A 29 -0.59 3.70 -24.30
N VAL A 30 0.03 4.78 -23.81
CA VAL A 30 -0.28 5.33 -22.49
C VAL A 30 -1.73 5.81 -22.42
N TYR A 31 -2.23 6.51 -23.45
CA TYR A 31 -3.61 6.97 -23.51
C TYR A 31 -4.60 5.81 -23.46
N GLU A 32 -4.41 4.78 -24.28
CA GLU A 32 -5.27 3.59 -24.27
C GLU A 32 -5.20 2.85 -22.94
N GLY A 33 -4.01 2.73 -22.35
CA GLY A 33 -3.83 2.20 -21.01
C GLY A 33 -4.67 2.95 -19.97
N ASN A 34 -4.69 4.29 -20.03
CA ASN A 34 -5.51 5.11 -19.14
C ASN A 34 -7.00 4.88 -19.36
N GLN A 35 -7.44 4.73 -20.62
CA GLN A 35 -8.85 4.46 -20.92
C GLN A 35 -9.28 3.10 -20.37
N LYS A 36 -8.45 2.07 -20.52
CA LYS A 36 -8.70 0.75 -19.91
C LYS A 36 -8.71 0.84 -18.38
N PHE A 37 -7.77 1.58 -17.79
CA PHE A 37 -7.69 1.78 -16.35
C PHE A 37 -8.95 2.47 -15.79
N ASN A 38 -9.43 3.52 -16.46
CA ASN A 38 -10.66 4.23 -16.10
C ASN A 38 -11.90 3.33 -16.25
N GLY A 39 -11.90 2.46 -17.27
CA GLY A 39 -12.89 1.40 -17.45
C GLY A 39 -12.76 0.23 -16.46
N LYS A 40 -11.83 0.30 -15.50
CA LYS A 40 -11.50 -0.74 -14.52
C LYS A 40 -10.98 -2.06 -15.13
N ASP A 41 -10.61 -2.05 -16.40
CA ASP A 41 -9.95 -3.17 -17.08
C ASP A 41 -8.44 -3.08 -16.81
N TYR A 42 -8.05 -3.42 -15.59
CA TYR A 42 -6.69 -3.24 -15.09
C TYR A 42 -5.67 -4.17 -15.75
N ASP A 43 -6.09 -5.35 -16.21
CA ASP A 43 -5.22 -6.25 -16.96
C ASP A 43 -4.88 -5.67 -18.33
N LYS A 44 -5.87 -5.19 -19.11
CA LYS A 44 -5.58 -4.55 -20.39
C LYS A 44 -4.85 -3.22 -20.24
N ALA A 45 -5.13 -2.47 -19.18
CA ALA A 45 -4.36 -1.27 -18.85
C ALA A 45 -2.88 -1.60 -18.66
N SER A 46 -2.60 -2.63 -17.85
CA SER A 46 -1.23 -3.11 -17.60
C SER A 46 -0.54 -3.54 -18.90
N SER A 47 -1.22 -4.28 -19.78
CA SER A 47 -0.67 -4.66 -21.09
C SER A 47 -0.26 -3.46 -21.93
N LYS A 48 -1.11 -2.43 -22.01
CA LYS A 48 -0.82 -1.22 -22.80
C LYS A 48 0.33 -0.40 -22.22
N TYR A 49 0.45 -0.30 -20.89
CA TYR A 49 1.63 0.34 -20.28
C TYR A 49 2.91 -0.47 -20.49
N MET A 50 2.85 -1.81 -20.43
CA MET A 50 3.99 -2.67 -20.75
C MET A 50 4.42 -2.54 -22.22
N GLU A 51 3.48 -2.41 -23.15
CA GLU A 51 3.77 -2.11 -24.55
C GLU A 51 4.44 -0.74 -24.70
N ALA A 52 3.94 0.29 -24.00
CA ALA A 52 4.56 1.62 -24.01
C ALA A 52 6.03 1.56 -23.54
N LEU A 53 6.30 0.80 -22.46
CA LEU A 53 7.64 0.61 -21.91
C LEU A 53 8.63 -0.06 -22.87
N LYS A 54 8.17 -0.87 -23.83
CA LYS A 54 9.05 -1.45 -24.88
C LYS A 54 9.71 -0.37 -25.74
N SER A 55 9.05 0.79 -25.89
CA SER A 55 9.56 1.92 -26.66
C SER A 55 10.32 2.93 -25.80
N ASN A 56 10.03 3.01 -24.51
CA ASN A 56 10.68 3.91 -23.56
C ASN A 56 10.74 3.28 -22.16
N GLU A 57 11.78 2.48 -21.92
CA GLU A 57 11.96 1.72 -20.68
C GLU A 57 12.27 2.59 -19.44
N LYS A 58 12.59 3.87 -19.62
CA LYS A 58 12.96 4.79 -18.52
C LYS A 58 11.92 5.88 -18.30
N ASP A 59 10.67 5.61 -18.66
CA ASP A 59 9.58 6.56 -18.45
C ASP A 59 8.93 6.42 -17.07
N PHE A 60 8.94 7.52 -16.31
CA PHE A 60 8.25 7.60 -15.03
C PHE A 60 6.75 7.30 -15.13
N THR A 61 6.06 7.91 -16.09
CA THR A 61 4.59 7.84 -16.24
C THR A 61 4.14 6.43 -16.52
N ALA A 62 4.82 5.72 -17.44
CA ALA A 62 4.45 4.35 -17.78
C ALA A 62 4.67 3.39 -16.61
N HIS A 63 5.81 3.49 -15.90
CA HIS A 63 6.04 2.68 -14.68
C HIS A 63 5.05 3.02 -13.56
N TYR A 64 4.77 4.29 -13.32
CA TYR A 64 3.80 4.73 -12.30
C TYR A 64 2.39 4.22 -12.61
N ASN A 65 1.94 4.34 -13.86
CA ASN A 65 0.61 3.89 -14.27
C ASN A 65 0.49 2.36 -14.31
N LEU A 66 1.54 1.65 -14.71
CA LEU A 66 1.60 0.19 -14.61
C LEU A 66 1.50 -0.26 -13.14
N GLY A 67 2.25 0.37 -12.24
CA GLY A 67 2.14 0.13 -10.80
C GLY A 67 0.72 0.34 -10.27
N ASN A 68 0.04 1.40 -10.70
CA ASN A 68 -1.35 1.65 -10.32
C ASN A 68 -2.30 0.55 -10.83
N ALA A 69 -2.16 0.13 -12.08
CA ALA A 69 -2.99 -0.93 -12.66
C ALA A 69 -2.79 -2.26 -11.92
N LEU A 70 -1.54 -2.63 -11.65
CA LEU A 70 -1.18 -3.82 -10.88
C LEU A 70 -1.72 -3.75 -9.44
N TYR A 71 -1.59 -2.61 -8.78
CA TYR A 71 -2.11 -2.39 -7.43
C TYR A 71 -3.63 -2.56 -7.37
N LYS A 72 -4.37 -1.96 -8.32
CA LYS A 72 -5.83 -2.12 -8.40
C LYS A 72 -6.23 -3.55 -8.75
N ASN A 73 -5.39 -4.27 -9.48
CA ASN A 73 -5.56 -5.70 -9.73
C ASN A 73 -5.01 -6.61 -8.61
N LYS A 74 -4.66 -6.05 -7.45
CA LYS A 74 -4.14 -6.75 -6.26
C LYS A 74 -2.84 -7.53 -6.47
N LYS A 75 -2.10 -7.22 -7.55
CA LYS A 75 -0.77 -7.73 -7.87
C LYS A 75 0.28 -6.87 -7.16
N TYR A 76 0.32 -6.97 -5.83
CA TYR A 76 1.02 -6.00 -4.99
C TYR A 76 2.54 -6.08 -5.09
N ASP A 77 3.12 -7.27 -5.27
CA ASP A 77 4.56 -7.43 -5.41
C ASP A 77 5.06 -6.83 -6.73
N GLU A 78 4.32 -7.02 -7.82
CA GLU A 78 4.60 -6.41 -9.11
C GLU A 78 4.38 -4.89 -9.05
N ALA A 79 3.29 -4.44 -8.42
CA ALA A 79 3.04 -3.01 -8.22
C ALA A 79 4.18 -2.33 -7.47
N LYS A 80 4.68 -2.96 -6.40
CA LYS A 80 5.85 -2.50 -5.63
C LYS A 80 7.06 -2.32 -6.54
N ALA A 81 7.40 -3.34 -7.34
CA ALA A 81 8.55 -3.27 -8.25
C ALA A 81 8.43 -2.11 -9.25
N GLU A 82 7.24 -1.88 -9.81
CA GLU A 82 7.00 -0.80 -10.76
C GLU A 82 7.01 0.58 -10.10
N PHE A 83 6.46 0.71 -8.88
CA PHE A 83 6.56 1.96 -8.14
C PHE A 83 7.99 2.27 -7.66
N GLU A 84 8.81 1.27 -7.36
CA GLU A 84 10.24 1.47 -7.06
C GLU A 84 11.01 1.98 -8.29
N LYS A 85 10.69 1.47 -9.49
CA LYS A 85 11.23 2.01 -10.75
C LYS A 85 10.76 3.45 -10.96
N ALA A 86 9.47 3.73 -10.77
CA ALA A 86 8.93 5.08 -10.86
C ALA A 86 9.61 6.03 -9.86
N GLN A 87 9.82 5.62 -8.61
CA GLN A 87 10.55 6.43 -7.62
C GLN A 87 11.97 6.75 -8.10
N LYS A 88 12.68 5.80 -8.71
CA LYS A 88 14.05 6.03 -9.25
C LYS A 88 14.06 6.97 -10.45
N LEU A 89 13.01 6.93 -11.27
CA LEU A 89 12.87 7.72 -12.50
C LEU A 89 12.19 9.08 -12.27
N SER A 90 11.67 9.35 -11.07
CA SER A 90 10.99 10.61 -10.78
C SER A 90 11.92 11.80 -11.00
N GLN A 91 11.46 12.80 -11.74
CA GLN A 91 12.23 14.02 -12.03
C GLN A 91 11.75 15.23 -11.24
N THR A 92 10.52 15.19 -10.72
CA THR A 92 9.93 16.29 -9.97
C THR A 92 9.59 15.89 -8.54
N ILE A 93 9.50 16.88 -7.64
CA ILE A 93 9.07 16.67 -6.25
C ILE A 93 7.68 15.99 -6.20
N PRO A 94 6.67 16.42 -6.99
CA PRO A 94 5.37 15.74 -7.04
C PRO A 94 5.45 14.28 -7.49
N ASP A 95 6.23 13.97 -8.53
CA ASP A 95 6.38 12.60 -9.04
C ASP A 95 6.97 11.69 -7.95
N LYS A 96 8.01 12.17 -7.28
CA LYS A 96 8.66 11.45 -6.18
C LYS A 96 7.71 11.25 -5.00
N ALA A 97 6.96 12.30 -4.63
CA ALA A 97 5.97 12.23 -3.56
C ALA A 97 4.88 11.19 -3.85
N ALA A 98 4.39 11.14 -5.10
CA ALA A 98 3.36 10.22 -5.55
C ALA A 98 3.84 8.76 -5.58
N ALA A 99 5.03 8.49 -6.13
CA ALA A 99 5.61 7.15 -6.13
C ALA A 99 5.84 6.63 -4.69
N LEU A 100 6.38 7.47 -3.80
CA LEU A 100 6.57 7.12 -2.39
C LEU A 100 5.24 6.88 -1.67
N HIS A 101 4.21 7.67 -1.95
CA HIS A 101 2.87 7.44 -1.40
C HIS A 101 2.32 6.07 -1.81
N ASN A 102 2.42 5.73 -3.09
CA ASN A 102 1.91 4.46 -3.61
C ASN A 102 2.71 3.24 -3.14
N LEU A 103 4.02 3.39 -2.91
CA LEU A 103 4.79 2.36 -2.20
C LEU A 103 4.25 2.15 -0.80
N GLY A 104 3.96 3.22 -0.06
CA GLY A 104 3.30 3.14 1.25
C GLY A 104 1.97 2.38 1.17
N ASN A 105 1.10 2.72 0.22
CA ASN A 105 -0.18 2.03 0.00
C ASN A 105 0.03 0.54 -0.33
N THR A 106 1.02 0.23 -1.16
CA THR A 106 1.35 -1.16 -1.55
C THR A 106 1.80 -1.98 -0.34
N TYR A 107 2.70 -1.45 0.48
CA TYR A 107 3.14 -2.12 1.72
C TYR A 107 2.00 -2.30 2.74
N MET A 108 1.04 -1.36 2.80
CA MET A 108 -0.17 -1.55 3.62
C MET A 108 -1.00 -2.76 3.18
N GLN A 109 -1.16 -2.95 1.86
CA GLN A 109 -1.89 -4.11 1.33
C GLN A 109 -1.12 -5.42 1.54
N MET A 110 0.21 -5.37 1.49
CA MET A 110 1.10 -6.48 1.83
C MET A 110 1.16 -6.79 3.34
N LYS A 111 0.42 -6.04 4.17
CA LYS A 111 0.41 -6.17 5.64
C LYS A 111 1.78 -5.91 6.30
N GLU A 112 2.57 -5.01 5.71
CA GLU A 112 3.85 -4.54 6.22
C GLU A 112 3.76 -3.06 6.64
N PRO A 113 2.98 -2.74 7.71
CA PRO A 113 2.70 -1.36 8.09
C PRO A 113 3.94 -0.57 8.52
N GLU A 114 4.98 -1.23 9.01
CA GLU A 114 6.25 -0.61 9.40
C GLU A 114 6.95 0.03 8.18
N LYS A 115 7.04 -0.72 7.08
CA LYS A 115 7.59 -0.21 5.82
C LYS A 115 6.68 0.84 5.20
N ALA A 116 5.36 0.62 5.25
CA ALA A 116 4.41 1.60 4.75
C ALA A 116 4.57 2.96 5.44
N ALA A 117 4.71 2.96 6.77
CA ALA A 117 4.94 4.18 7.54
C ALA A 117 6.21 4.92 7.11
N ASP A 118 7.31 4.19 6.84
CA ASP A 118 8.53 4.82 6.34
C ASP A 118 8.34 5.48 4.98
N TYR A 119 7.72 4.79 4.01
CA TYR A 119 7.45 5.36 2.69
C TYR A 119 6.49 6.56 2.73
N TYR A 120 5.43 6.52 3.54
CA TYR A 120 4.58 7.69 3.73
C TYR A 120 5.32 8.86 4.39
N LYS A 121 6.19 8.59 5.36
CA LYS A 121 7.05 9.61 5.97
C LYS A 121 7.97 10.23 4.93
N GLN A 122 8.58 9.44 4.05
CA GLN A 122 9.39 9.93 2.94
C GLN A 122 8.56 10.77 1.96
N SER A 123 7.34 10.35 1.63
CA SER A 123 6.40 11.10 0.78
C SER A 123 6.04 12.47 1.40
N LEU A 124 5.73 12.51 2.71
CA LEU A 124 5.45 13.76 3.44
C LEU A 124 6.65 14.70 3.56
N LYS A 125 7.88 14.20 3.42
CA LYS A 125 9.07 15.07 3.29
C LYS A 125 9.10 15.81 1.95
N GLN A 126 8.51 15.21 0.90
CA GLN A 126 8.41 15.84 -0.43
C GLN A 126 7.19 16.76 -0.52
N ASP A 127 6.05 16.33 0.03
CA ASP A 127 4.81 17.12 0.10
C ASP A 127 4.24 17.10 1.53
N PRO A 128 4.66 18.06 2.39
CA PRO A 128 4.21 18.12 3.78
C PRO A 128 2.72 18.38 3.95
N TYR A 129 2.03 18.90 2.94
CA TYR A 129 0.61 19.28 3.04
C TYR A 129 -0.33 18.21 2.51
N ASN A 130 0.20 17.06 2.07
CA ASN A 130 -0.61 15.95 1.60
C ASN A 130 -1.40 15.28 2.74
N GLU A 131 -2.65 15.70 2.93
CA GLU A 131 -3.53 15.16 3.95
C GLU A 131 -3.80 13.65 3.79
N ALA A 132 -3.88 13.16 2.55
CA ALA A 132 -4.11 11.75 2.26
C ALA A 132 -2.92 10.91 2.75
N THR A 133 -1.70 11.32 2.41
CA THR A 133 -0.48 10.67 2.91
C THR A 133 -0.37 10.78 4.44
N ARG A 134 -0.69 11.94 5.02
CA ARG A 134 -0.66 12.13 6.50
C ARG A 134 -1.60 11.17 7.21
N LYS A 135 -2.80 11.00 6.66
CA LYS A 135 -3.81 10.08 7.21
C LYS A 135 -3.35 8.63 7.09
N ASN A 136 -2.86 8.22 5.92
CA ASN A 136 -2.37 6.87 5.70
C ASN A 136 -1.15 6.55 6.57
N TYR A 137 -0.25 7.52 6.77
CA TYR A 137 0.85 7.41 7.72
C TYR A 137 0.35 7.15 9.15
N GLY A 138 -0.65 7.89 9.61
CA GLY A 138 -1.27 7.67 10.92
C GLY A 138 -1.85 6.26 11.07
N ILE A 139 -2.57 5.79 10.04
CA ILE A 139 -3.12 4.43 10.00
C ILE A 139 -1.99 3.38 10.03
N ALA A 140 -0.93 3.57 9.25
CA ALA A 140 0.22 2.68 9.23
C ALA A 140 0.89 2.58 10.61
N LYS A 141 1.13 3.72 11.28
CA LYS A 141 1.71 3.74 12.64
C LYS A 141 0.83 3.04 13.67
N LEU A 142 -0.51 3.10 13.54
CA LEU A 142 -1.41 2.35 14.41
C LEU A 142 -1.30 0.84 14.16
N LYS A 143 -1.31 0.41 12.90
CA LYS A 143 -1.18 -1.02 12.55
C LYS A 143 0.18 -1.61 12.95
N GLU A 144 1.26 -0.84 12.83
CA GLU A 144 2.58 -1.19 13.35
C GLU A 144 2.55 -1.49 14.86
N LYS A 145 1.97 -0.59 15.67
CA LYS A 145 1.83 -0.80 17.12
C LYS A 145 0.99 -2.03 17.45
N GLU A 146 -0.10 -2.26 16.72
CA GLU A 146 -0.91 -3.47 16.89
C GLU A 146 -0.12 -4.75 16.59
N ASN A 147 0.76 -4.73 15.58
CA ASN A 147 1.61 -5.86 15.24
C ASN A 147 2.67 -6.14 16.32
N GLU A 148 3.27 -5.09 16.89
CA GLU A 148 4.22 -5.20 18.01
C GLU A 148 3.54 -5.82 19.24
N GLN A 149 2.36 -5.32 19.62
CA GLN A 149 1.60 -5.84 20.76
C GLN A 149 1.22 -7.32 20.61
N LYS A 150 0.83 -7.75 19.40
CA LYS A 150 0.52 -9.16 19.11
C LYS A 150 1.75 -10.05 19.27
N LYS A 151 2.92 -9.60 18.81
CA LYS A 151 4.19 -10.33 18.97
C LYS A 151 4.55 -10.48 20.45
N ASP A 152 4.39 -9.42 21.24
CA ASP A 152 4.67 -9.45 22.69
C ASP A 152 3.74 -10.38 23.46
N GLN A 153 2.46 -10.42 23.11
CA GLN A 153 1.49 -11.34 23.72
C GLN A 153 1.83 -12.80 23.41
N GLN A 154 2.18 -13.11 22.15
CA GLN A 154 2.61 -14.45 21.75
C GLN A 154 3.88 -14.91 22.49
N ASN A 155 4.85 -14.00 22.66
CA ASN A 155 6.09 -14.29 23.38
C ASN A 155 5.86 -14.55 24.89
N LYS A 156 4.86 -13.91 25.50
CA LYS A 156 4.50 -14.15 26.91
C LYS A 156 3.75 -15.47 27.11
N SER A 157 2.89 -15.88 26.17
CA SER A 157 2.19 -17.18 26.23
C SER A 157 3.09 -18.40 26.01
N GLY A 158 4.24 -18.25 25.34
CA GLY A 158 5.19 -19.34 25.11
C GLY A 158 6.11 -19.68 26.30
N LYS A 159 6.12 -18.85 27.36
CA LYS A 159 7.07 -18.99 28.50
C LYS A 159 6.47 -19.62 29.76
N GLY A 160 5.22 -20.10 29.71
CA GLY A 160 4.46 -20.63 30.86
C GLY A 160 4.48 -22.15 31.05
N GLY A 161 5.27 -22.91 30.27
CA GLY A 161 5.29 -24.38 30.26
C GLY A 161 6.56 -25.02 30.83
N GLY A 162 7.18 -24.44 31.85
CA GLY A 162 8.32 -25.05 32.57
C GLY A 162 7.88 -25.41 33.98
N GLY A 163 7.40 -26.65 34.16
CA GLY A 163 6.93 -27.16 35.44
C GLY A 163 7.98 -27.04 36.55
N LYS A 164 7.58 -26.47 37.69
CA LYS A 164 8.23 -26.70 38.97
C LYS A 164 7.38 -27.72 39.72
N ASP A 165 7.70 -28.99 39.53
CA ASP A 165 7.40 -30.00 40.54
C ASP A 165 8.35 -29.76 41.71
N GLN A 166 7.90 -29.00 42.69
CA GLN A 166 8.45 -29.03 44.04
C GLN A 166 7.40 -29.63 44.97
N GLN A 167 7.53 -30.94 45.09
CA GLN A 167 6.89 -31.83 46.03
C GLN A 167 7.11 -31.29 47.45
N LYS A 168 6.03 -30.81 48.08
CA LYS A 168 6.01 -30.55 49.53
C LYS A 168 5.72 -31.87 50.22
N ASN A 169 6.70 -32.38 50.97
CA ASN A 169 6.45 -33.36 52.02
C ASN A 169 6.16 -32.58 53.30
N ASP A 170 4.98 -32.85 53.86
CA ASP A 170 4.59 -32.50 55.21
C ASP A 170 5.46 -33.28 56.20
N ASP A 171 5.99 -32.59 57.20
CA ASP A 171 6.36 -33.21 58.48
C ASP A 171 6.03 -32.26 59.63
N GLN A 172 5.12 -32.72 60.49
CA GLN A 172 4.73 -32.13 61.76
C GLN A 172 5.77 -32.37 62.85
N LYS A 173 6.04 -31.34 63.66
CA LYS A 173 6.41 -31.31 65.11
C LYS A 173 7.09 -29.95 65.37
N GLY A 174 6.89 -29.18 66.43
CA GLY A 174 6.13 -29.25 67.69
C GLY A 174 6.56 -28.02 68.52
N ASP A 175 5.68 -27.52 69.39
CA ASP A 175 5.88 -26.67 70.58
C ASP A 175 6.85 -25.46 70.56
N THR A 176 6.36 -24.24 70.78
CA THR A 176 6.19 -23.59 72.13
C THR A 176 6.05 -22.05 71.98
N LYS A 177 5.13 -21.48 72.79
CA LYS A 177 4.93 -20.09 73.26
C LYS A 177 5.99 -19.01 72.93
N ASP A 178 5.55 -17.80 72.58
CA ASP A 178 5.36 -16.71 73.56
C ASP A 178 4.85 -15.38 72.93
N GLN A 179 3.82 -14.84 73.59
CA GLN A 179 3.60 -13.44 74.01
C GLN A 179 3.40 -12.23 73.06
N LYS A 180 2.34 -11.48 73.46
CA LYS A 180 2.07 -10.02 73.43
C LYS A 180 1.43 -9.45 72.16
N GLN A 181 0.15 -9.07 72.22
CA GLN A 181 -0.45 -7.83 72.79
C GLN A 181 -0.28 -6.61 71.87
N ASP A 182 -1.36 -6.21 71.20
CA ASP A 182 -1.97 -4.86 71.28
C ASP A 182 -3.32 -4.91 70.55
N GLN A 183 -4.47 -4.90 71.23
CA GLN A 183 -5.29 -3.73 71.61
C GLN A 183 -5.41 -2.61 70.56
N GLY A 184 -6.66 -2.35 70.15
CA GLY A 184 -7.02 -1.21 69.30
C GLY A 184 -8.43 -1.31 68.73
N LYS A 185 -9.44 -1.19 69.59
CA LYS A 185 -10.86 -1.01 69.21
C LYS A 185 -11.13 0.43 68.77
N GLY A 186 -12.12 0.59 67.90
CA GLY A 186 -12.96 1.79 67.78
C GLY A 186 -12.86 2.48 66.42
N GLN A 187 -13.90 3.04 65.83
CA GLN A 187 -15.35 3.02 66.08
C GLN A 187 -15.99 3.66 64.83
N GLN A 188 -17.26 3.36 64.61
CA GLN A 188 -18.09 3.86 63.51
C GLN A 188 -18.15 5.39 63.45
N ASN A 189 -18.36 5.94 62.25
CA ASN A 189 -19.36 7.00 62.09
C ASN A 189 -20.03 6.98 60.71
N GLN A 190 -21.36 7.13 60.76
CA GLN A 190 -22.32 7.19 59.68
C GLN A 190 -22.24 8.51 58.90
N GLY A 191 -22.69 8.47 57.65
CA GLY A 191 -23.10 9.63 56.87
C GLY A 191 -23.93 9.16 55.67
N GLU A 192 -25.24 9.35 55.75
CA GLU A 192 -26.24 8.95 54.76
C GLU A 192 -26.15 9.75 53.44
N SER A 193 -26.50 9.04 52.36
CA SER A 193 -27.06 9.45 51.07
C SER A 193 -27.06 10.93 50.65
N GLN A 194 -26.53 11.19 49.45
CA GLN A 194 -27.31 11.87 48.40
C GLN A 194 -27.03 11.28 47.02
N GLN A 195 -28.14 11.05 46.33
CA GLN A 195 -28.33 10.43 45.04
C GLN A 195 -27.83 11.39 43.94
N GLY A 196 -26.68 11.08 43.35
CA GLY A 196 -26.12 11.75 42.17
C GLY A 196 -26.13 10.81 40.98
N ASN A 197 -27.15 10.92 40.14
CA ASN A 197 -27.33 10.15 38.91
C ASN A 197 -26.09 10.35 38.00
N THR A 198 -25.25 9.32 37.86
CA THR A 198 -24.19 9.26 36.83
C THR A 198 -24.32 7.94 36.10
N PRO A 199 -24.52 7.94 34.77
CA PRO A 199 -24.60 6.70 34.01
C PRO A 199 -23.20 6.07 33.94
N ASP A 200 -23.10 4.93 34.62
CA ASP A 200 -22.33 3.73 34.30
C ASP A 200 -21.24 3.86 33.22
N LYS A 201 -19.99 3.83 33.68
CA LYS A 201 -18.82 3.44 32.89
C LYS A 201 -18.88 1.92 32.66
N ASN A 202 -19.31 1.47 31.48
CA ASN A 202 -18.63 0.36 30.81
C ASN A 202 -19.04 0.20 29.34
N GLN A 203 -18.14 0.53 28.42
CA GLN A 203 -17.67 -0.43 27.41
C GLN A 203 -16.53 0.20 26.60
N ASN A 204 -15.32 -0.21 26.92
CA ASN A 204 -14.17 -0.20 26.03
C ASN A 204 -14.57 -0.76 24.66
N LYS A 205 -14.67 0.11 23.65
CA LYS A 205 -14.48 -0.26 22.25
C LYS A 205 -13.20 0.41 21.77
N GLU A 206 -12.10 -0.27 22.07
CA GLU A 206 -10.75 0.07 21.69
C GLU A 206 -10.60 0.21 20.16
N GLY A 207 -10.08 1.36 19.73
CA GLY A 207 -8.98 1.47 18.76
C GLY A 207 -9.17 1.01 17.31
N LYS A 208 -10.26 0.34 16.94
CA LYS A 208 -10.48 -0.12 15.57
C LYS A 208 -11.22 0.95 14.77
N ILE A 209 -10.58 1.49 13.74
CA ILE A 209 -11.26 2.26 12.70
C ILE A 209 -12.32 1.32 12.10
N PRO A 210 -13.61 1.69 12.12
CA PRO A 210 -14.65 0.87 11.50
C PRO A 210 -14.27 0.54 10.06
N LYS A 211 -14.46 -0.71 9.64
CA LYS A 211 -14.00 -1.20 8.34
C LYS A 211 -14.57 -0.39 7.16
N ASP A 212 -15.78 0.13 7.34
CA ASP A 212 -16.44 1.01 6.37
C ASP A 212 -15.79 2.39 6.32
N LEU A 213 -15.32 2.90 7.46
CA LEU A 213 -14.53 4.12 7.53
C LEU A 213 -13.15 3.89 6.90
N GLU A 214 -12.50 2.76 7.14
CA GLU A 214 -11.24 2.38 6.45
C GLU A 214 -11.43 2.35 4.92
N ASN A 215 -12.48 1.70 4.44
CA ASN A 215 -12.79 1.61 3.01
C ASN A 215 -13.13 2.99 2.41
N ALA A 216 -13.95 3.80 3.09
CA ALA A 216 -14.28 5.15 2.63
C ALA A 216 -13.06 6.09 2.60
N ILE A 217 -12.08 5.84 3.48
CA ILE A 217 -10.80 6.55 3.48
C ILE A 217 -9.97 6.13 2.27
N LEU A 218 -9.84 4.84 2.03
CA LEU A 218 -9.10 4.29 0.89
C LEU A 218 -9.71 4.75 -0.44
N ASP A 219 -11.04 4.83 -0.53
CA ASP A 219 -11.74 5.32 -1.72
C ASP A 219 -11.47 6.82 -1.95
N LYS A 220 -11.58 7.66 -0.91
CA LYS A 220 -11.25 9.10 -1.04
C LYS A 220 -9.77 9.34 -1.38
N VAL A 221 -8.86 8.52 -0.85
CA VAL A 221 -7.44 8.54 -1.22
C VAL A 221 -7.29 8.16 -2.69
N SER A 222 -7.97 7.11 -3.15
CA SER A 222 -7.98 6.71 -4.56
C SER A 222 -8.48 7.81 -5.48
N ASP A 223 -9.41 8.66 -5.05
CA ASP A 223 -9.88 9.79 -5.85
C ASP A 223 -8.85 10.94 -5.90
N LYS A 224 -8.13 11.22 -4.82
CA LYS A 224 -6.98 12.15 -4.85
C LYS A 224 -5.81 11.62 -5.68
N GLU A 225 -5.57 10.30 -5.68
CA GLU A 225 -4.64 9.63 -6.59
C GLU A 225 -5.09 9.80 -8.04
N LYS A 226 -6.40 9.68 -8.34
CA LYS A 226 -6.94 9.96 -9.68
C LYS A 226 -6.74 11.41 -10.08
N GLU A 227 -6.88 12.38 -9.18
CA GLU A 227 -6.65 13.80 -9.52
C GLU A 227 -5.16 14.12 -9.72
N THR A 228 -4.28 13.50 -8.94
CA THR A 228 -2.83 13.59 -9.15
C THR A 228 -2.42 12.91 -10.46
N ALA A 229 -2.95 11.71 -10.71
CA ALA A 229 -2.78 11.01 -11.98
C ALA A 229 -3.34 11.87 -13.12
N LYS A 230 -4.55 12.42 -13.03
CA LYS A 230 -5.10 13.37 -14.00
C LYS A 230 -4.18 14.56 -14.19
N ARG A 231 -3.57 15.13 -13.16
CA ARG A 231 -2.63 16.25 -13.31
C ARG A 231 -1.35 15.84 -14.05
N ILE A 232 -0.78 14.68 -13.71
CA ILE A 232 0.39 14.10 -14.39
C ILE A 232 0.05 13.79 -15.85
N LEU A 233 -1.12 13.19 -16.07
CA LEU A 233 -1.67 12.89 -17.37
C LEU A 233 -1.90 14.17 -18.18
N ASN A 234 -2.55 15.18 -17.60
CA ASN A 234 -2.89 16.44 -18.27
C ASN A 234 -1.65 17.28 -18.61
N LYS A 235 -0.56 17.13 -17.85
CA LYS A 235 0.74 17.74 -18.19
C LYS A 235 1.37 17.11 -19.45
N ASN A 236 0.97 15.88 -19.81
CA ASN A 236 1.50 15.10 -20.93
C ASN A 236 0.46 14.81 -22.05
N SER A 237 -0.83 15.13 -21.89
CA SER A 237 -1.93 14.64 -22.73
C SER A 237 -2.71 15.66 -23.55
N TYR A 238 -2.28 16.93 -23.64
CA TYR A 238 -2.94 17.87 -24.57
C TYR A 238 -2.40 17.71 -26.00
N SER A 239 -2.78 16.60 -26.62
CA SER A 239 -3.03 16.42 -28.06
C SER A 239 -3.21 14.92 -28.28
N MET A 240 -4.32 14.51 -28.91
CA MET A 240 -4.27 13.31 -29.74
C MET A 240 -3.05 13.51 -30.67
N PRO A 241 -2.08 12.58 -30.75
CA PRO A 241 -1.17 12.63 -31.87
C PRO A 241 -2.06 12.49 -33.11
N GLU A 242 -2.25 13.58 -33.85
CA GLU A 242 -2.79 13.47 -35.20
C GLU A 242 -1.90 12.47 -35.91
N SER A 243 -2.49 11.38 -36.40
CA SER A 243 -1.81 10.59 -37.41
C SER A 243 -1.50 11.57 -38.54
N ASN A 244 -0.23 11.83 -38.80
CA ASN A 244 0.16 12.46 -40.04
C ASN A 244 -0.18 11.46 -41.15
N GLU A 245 -1.46 11.40 -41.55
CA GLU A 245 -1.83 10.94 -42.87
C GLU A 245 -1.14 11.92 -43.80
N LYS A 246 -0.03 11.45 -44.40
CA LYS A 246 0.57 12.14 -45.53
C LYS A 246 -0.48 12.15 -46.63
N ASP A 247 -1.14 13.29 -46.79
CA ASP A 247 -1.72 13.66 -48.06
C ASP A 247 -0.56 13.74 -49.07
N TRP A 248 -0.50 12.71 -49.93
CA TRP A 248 0.30 12.54 -51.16
C TRP A 248 1.83 12.74 -51.08
#